data_AF-A0A7V6ZP10-F1
#
_entry.id   AF-A0A7V6ZP10-F1
#
_cell.length_a   1.000
_cell.length_b   1.000
_cell.length_c   1.000
_cell.angle_alpha   90.00
_cell.angle_beta   90.00
_cell.angle_gamma   90.00
#
_symmetry.space_group_name_H-M   'P 1'
#
loop_
_entity.id
_entity.type
_entity.pdbx_description
1 polymer ?
#
loop_
_entity_poly.entity_id
_entity_poly.type
_entity_poly.pdbx_seq_one_letter_code
_entity_poly.pdbx_strand_id
1 'polypeptide(L)' 'TINEALKALTPREYDIIARRFGLDGRKVETQREIARSLNISRSYVSRIEKRALTKLYLKMKK' A
#
# COMPACT_ATOMS: atom_id res chain seq x y z
N THR A 1 10.08 -12.53 -7.38
CA THR A 1 10.15 -11.19 -8.02
C THR A 1 9.25 -10.19 -7.30
N ILE A 2 9.36 -8.87 -7.56
CA ILE A 2 8.50 -7.87 -6.90
C ILE A 2 7.00 -8.14 -7.15
N ASN A 3 6.65 -8.59 -8.36
CA ASN A 3 5.28 -8.94 -8.75
C ASN A 3 4.71 -10.11 -7.93
N GLU A 4 5.54 -11.07 -7.52
CA GLU A 4 5.10 -12.17 -6.65
C GLU A 4 4.88 -11.70 -5.21
N ALA A 5 5.74 -10.80 -4.70
CA ALA A 5 5.56 -10.24 -3.36
C ALA A 5 4.26 -9.42 -3.26
N LEU A 6 3.92 -8.66 -4.32
CA LEU A 6 2.67 -7.89 -4.39
C LEU A 6 1.42 -8.77 -4.29
N LYS A 7 1.45 -10.01 -4.80
CA LYS A 7 0.34 -10.98 -4.66
C LYS A 7 0.04 -11.39 -3.22
N ALA A 8 0.95 -11.15 -2.28
CA ALA A 8 0.74 -11.44 -0.86
C ALA A 8 -0.05 -10.35 -0.11
N LEU A 9 -0.30 -9.21 -0.75
CA LEU A 9 -1.08 -8.12 -0.18
C LEU A 9 -2.58 -8.39 -0.34
N THR A 10 -3.37 -7.96 0.65
CA THR A 10 -4.83 -7.91 0.46
C THR A 10 -5.20 -6.84 -0.57
N PRO A 11 -6.39 -6.89 -1.18
CA PRO A 11 -6.81 -5.87 -2.15
C PRO A 11 -6.70 -4.43 -1.61
N ARG A 12 -6.99 -4.22 -0.32
CA ARG A 12 -6.88 -2.90 0.33
C ARG A 12 -5.44 -2.48 0.61
N GLU A 13 -4.57 -3.43 0.95
CA GLU A 13 -3.14 -3.16 1.11
C GLU A 13 -2.52 -2.81 -0.25
N TYR A 14 -2.84 -3.58 -1.27
CA TYR A 14 -2.40 -3.33 -2.64
C TYR A 14 -2.87 -1.96 -3.12
N ASP A 15 -4.15 -1.62 -2.95
CA ASP A 15 -4.69 -0.33 -3.36
C ASP A 15 -3.92 0.85 -2.75
N ILE A 16 -3.69 0.80 -1.42
CA ILE A 16 -2.96 1.85 -0.71
C ILE A 16 -1.51 1.93 -1.20
N ILE A 17 -0.81 0.81 -1.36
CA ILE A 17 0.56 0.78 -1.87
C ILE A 17 0.64 1.30 -3.31
N ALA A 18 -0.28 0.87 -4.18
CA ALA A 18 -0.32 1.29 -5.56
C ALA A 18 -0.55 2.81 -5.70
N ARG A 19 -1.43 3.40 -4.88
CA ARG A 19 -1.63 4.86 -4.82
C ARG A 19 -0.44 5.60 -4.19
N ARG A 20 0.20 5.04 -3.16
CA ARG A 20 1.36 5.67 -2.49
C ARG A 20 2.60 5.74 -3.38
N PHE A 21 2.80 4.74 -4.23
CA PHE A 21 4.03 4.59 -5.03
C PHE A 21 3.81 4.68 -6.54
N GLY A 22 2.58 4.96 -6.99
CA GLY A 22 2.25 5.13 -8.40
C GLY A 22 2.34 3.84 -9.22
N LEU A 23 2.01 2.70 -8.60
CA LEU A 23 1.97 1.42 -9.31
C LEU A 23 0.77 1.40 -10.28
N ASP A 24 0.86 0.58 -11.32
CA ASP A 24 -0.16 0.47 -12.38
C ASP A 24 -0.50 1.81 -13.07
N GLY A 25 0.47 2.73 -13.15
CA GLY A 25 0.27 4.05 -13.74
C GLY A 25 -0.59 5.00 -12.90
N ARG A 26 -0.87 4.67 -11.64
CA ARG A 26 -1.62 5.53 -10.73
C ARG A 26 -0.83 6.79 -10.38
N LYS A 27 -1.55 7.88 -10.14
CA LYS A 27 -0.94 9.09 -9.56
C LYS A 27 -0.46 8.80 -8.13
N VAL A 28 0.73 9.29 -7.79
CA VAL A 28 1.23 9.25 -6.42
C VAL A 28 0.36 10.13 -5.52
N GLU A 29 -0.14 9.54 -4.44
CA GLU A 29 -0.94 10.22 -3.43
C GLU A 29 -0.30 10.11 -2.05
N THR A 30 -0.48 11.15 -1.24
CA THR A 30 -0.13 11.16 0.18
C THR A 30 -1.13 10.35 0.99
N GLN A 31 -0.71 9.89 2.18
CA GLN A 31 -1.62 9.21 3.10
C GLN A 31 -2.85 10.04 3.46
N ARG A 32 -2.73 11.39 3.49
CA ARG A 32 -3.86 12.30 3.77
C ARG A 32 -4.85 12.36 2.61
N GLU A 33 -4.38 12.31 1.37
CA GLU A 33 -5.26 12.27 0.19
C GLU A 33 -6.01 10.94 0.11
N ILE A 34 -5.29 9.82 0.29
CA ILE A 34 -5.89 8.48 0.35
C ILE A 34 -6.91 8.40 1.48
N ALA A 35 -6.57 8.91 2.67
CA ALA A 35 -7.47 8.93 3.82
C ALA A 35 -8.78 9.70 3.55
N ARG A 36 -8.66 10.88 2.91
CA ARG A 36 -9.82 11.68 2.50
C ARG A 36 -10.68 10.93 1.47
N SER A 37 -10.05 10.34 0.46
CA SER A 37 -10.72 9.55 -0.59
C SER A 37 -11.44 8.31 -0.05
N LEU A 38 -10.89 7.66 0.97
CA LEU A 38 -11.45 6.45 1.58
C LEU A 38 -12.33 6.73 2.81
N ASN A 39 -12.55 8.00 3.15
CA ASN A 39 -13.27 8.44 4.35
C ASN A 39 -12.82 7.73 5.65
N ILE A 40 -11.51 7.65 5.85
CA ILE A 40 -10.88 7.06 7.05
C ILE A 40 -9.80 7.98 7.59
N SER A 41 -9.30 7.70 8.80
CA SER A 41 -8.21 8.48 9.36
C SER A 41 -6.88 8.25 8.62
N ARG A 42 -6.06 9.30 8.53
CA ARG A 42 -4.67 9.19 8.03
C ARG A 42 -3.86 8.16 8.82
N SER A 43 -4.09 8.05 10.13
CA SER A 43 -3.40 7.05 10.96
C SER A 43 -3.79 5.64 10.57
N TYR A 44 -5.04 5.39 10.14
CA TYR A 44 -5.44 4.08 9.65
C TYR A 44 -4.76 3.72 8.32
N VAL A 45 -4.70 4.65 7.37
CA VAL A 45 -3.91 4.47 6.13
C VAL A 45 -2.46 4.15 6.46
N SER A 46 -1.84 4.90 7.37
CA SER A 46 -0.46 4.67 7.80
C SER A 46 -0.24 3.28 8.40
N ARG A 47 -1.19 2.75 9.18
CA ARG A 47 -1.11 1.39 9.73
C ARG A 47 -1.16 0.33 8.63
N ILE A 48 -2.05 0.51 7.64
CA ILE A 48 -2.17 -0.42 6.52
C ILE A 48 -0.89 -0.40 5.67
N GLU A 49 -0.37 0.79 5.34
CA GLU A 49 0.89 0.95 4.59
C GLU A 49 2.05 0.27 5.32
N LYS A 50 2.22 0.52 6.62
CA LYS A 50 3.28 -0.13 7.41
C LYS A 50 3.16 -1.66 7.38
N ARG A 51 1.95 -2.20 7.55
CA ARG A 51 1.72 -3.65 7.52
C ARG A 51 2.03 -4.24 6.14
N ALA A 52 1.61 -3.57 5.06
CA ALA A 52 1.88 -3.99 3.70
C ALA A 52 3.39 -3.98 3.38
N LEU A 53 4.11 -2.91 3.74
CA LEU A 53 5.56 -2.81 3.55
C LEU A 53 6.32 -3.90 4.33
N THR A 54 5.92 -4.19 5.56
CA THR A 54 6.50 -5.30 6.33
C THR A 54 6.28 -6.65 5.63
N LYS A 55 5.07 -6.91 5.10
CA LYS A 55 4.81 -8.15 4.34
C LYS A 55 5.70 -8.25 3.10
N LEU A 56 5.81 -7.17 2.33
CA LEU A 56 6.66 -7.13 1.12
C LEU A 56 8.12 -7.40 1.48
N TYR A 57 8.65 -6.74 2.51
CA TYR A 57 10.02 -6.95 2.99
C TYR A 57 10.28 -8.41 3.36
N LEU A 58 9.36 -9.04 4.11
CA LEU A 58 9.50 -10.45 4.49
C LEU A 58 9.43 -11.40 3.29
N LYS A 59 8.65 -11.06 2.26
CA LYS A 59 8.55 -11.85 1.02
C LYS A 59 9.77 -11.71 0.12
N MET A 60 10.46 -10.56 0.16
CA MET A 60 11.66 -10.31 -0.64
C MET A 60 12.95 -10.81 0.01
N LYS A 61 12.98 -10.90 1.34
CA LYS A 61 14.13 -11.46 2.09
C LYS A 61 14.19 -12.99 2.03
N LYS A 62 13.11 -13.64 1.59
CA LYS A 62 12.97 -15.08 1.47
C LYS A 62 13.28 -15.52 0.05
#